data_AF-A0AA94Y454-F1
#
_entry.id   AF-A0AA94Y454-F1
#
_cell.length_a   1.000
_cell.length_b   1.000
_cell.length_c   1.000
_cell.angle_alpha   90.00
_cell.angle_beta   90.00
_cell.angle_gamma   90.00
#
_symmetry.space_group_name_H-M   'P 1'
#
loop_
_entity.id
_entity.type
_entity.pdbx_description
1 polymer ?
#
loop_
_entity_poly.entity_id
_entity_poly.type
_entity_poly.pdbx_seq_one_letter_code
_entity_poly.pdbx_strand_id
1 'polypeptide(L)'
;MRKNILLVSFVSAFLLTQTACEDGKDEFLDDFSTILYFRNSGEIPVSVYNTGEDANYQVVINKGGSELNAVTEVSIGTLDDAALAIYNAEQGVKYKAIPTTCYELNGDRKFTFAADELYKTMDITLKTELIDGLPALNAGEEYVLPLQLENSQDSINSKLGKVFIKPNVQTPTVFFSKSGYTQNFFSDNGPIKMNFTLPLEIPIPSKWDFSCELTIDSKLLDEYNAANECDYAMLPSTAYTLETTVNFTNDMESVKEANIEVDRTGLSYGNYVLPICLSSCTKPQFVIDAERNTSLYAISYVPDASKLTKVDLKENMISIFPDPTNEGSIAEMLDGKEDTYYHSNWSGVAPMPHWIQIALPKESTAVSIGYQIRHNNNNGAPLQYTLLGSPDGTAFSKITTVTENLPTATKAKYTSPVFVGKPFKYLRVQVDKTSVGNSFAFAEFWMSTD
;
A
#
# COMPACT_ATOMS: atom_id res chain seq x y z
N MET A 1 3.88 24.77 -2.85
CA MET A 1 3.16 23.90 -3.81
C MET A 1 2.75 22.66 -3.03
N ARG A 2 1.44 22.47 -2.83
CA ARG A 2 0.88 21.36 -2.05
C ARG A 2 1.14 20.06 -2.80
N LYS A 3 1.91 19.14 -2.19
CA LYS A 3 2.09 17.78 -2.72
C LYS A 3 0.80 17.01 -2.43
N ASN A 4 0.03 16.73 -3.48
CA ASN A 4 -1.07 15.79 -3.42
C ASN A 4 -0.48 14.38 -3.24
N ILE A 5 -0.57 13.86 -2.02
CA ILE A 5 -0.34 12.44 -1.75
C ILE A 5 -1.60 11.73 -2.22
N LEU A 6 -1.49 10.96 -3.30
CA LEU A 6 -2.54 10.04 -3.74
C LEU A 6 -2.61 8.89 -2.73
N LEU A 7 -3.43 9.07 -1.69
CA LEU A 7 -3.98 7.93 -0.94
C LEU A 7 -4.97 7.24 -1.89
N VAL A 8 -4.62 6.03 -2.33
CA VAL A 8 -5.61 5.11 -2.91
C VAL A 8 -6.41 4.57 -1.73
N SER A 9 -7.40 5.34 -1.28
CA SER A 9 -8.43 4.85 -0.38
C SER A 9 -9.28 3.85 -1.15
N PHE A 10 -9.08 2.55 -0.90
CA PHE A 10 -10.11 1.55 -1.21
C PHE A 10 -11.27 1.77 -0.25
N VAL A 11 -12.07 2.80 -0.52
CA VAL A 11 -13.42 2.91 0.02
C VAL A 11 -14.22 1.84 -0.72
N SER A 12 -14.22 0.61 -0.21
CA SER A 12 -15.29 -0.35 -0.48
C SER A 12 -16.55 0.18 0.21
N ALA A 13 -17.11 1.22 -0.41
CA ALA A 13 -18.45 1.67 -0.12
C ALA A 13 -19.36 0.46 -0.24
N PHE A 14 -20.05 0.15 0.85
CA PHE A 14 -21.16 -0.80 0.91
C PHE A 14 -22.42 -0.24 0.20
N LEU A 15 -22.20 0.42 -0.92
CA LEU A 15 -23.10 0.58 -2.04
C LEU A 15 -22.27 0.08 -3.22
N LEU A 16 -22.56 -1.14 -3.70
CA LEU A 16 -22.14 -1.54 -5.04
C LEU A 16 -22.71 -0.49 -6.01
N THR A 17 -21.95 0.57 -6.28
CA THR A 17 -22.22 1.45 -7.41
C THR A 17 -22.04 0.59 -8.63
N GLN A 18 -23.17 0.20 -9.21
CA GLN A 18 -23.43 0.18 -10.64
C GLN A 18 -22.14 -0.05 -11.43
N THR A 19 -21.66 -1.30 -11.48
CA THR A 19 -21.01 -1.70 -12.72
C THR A 19 -22.07 -1.40 -13.77
N ALA A 20 -21.76 -0.50 -14.70
CA ALA A 20 -22.58 -0.29 -15.87
C ALA A 20 -22.55 -1.59 -16.68
N CYS A 21 -23.30 -2.60 -16.23
CA CYS A 21 -23.90 -3.55 -17.14
C CYS A 21 -24.90 -2.73 -17.94
N GLU A 22 -24.79 -2.76 -19.27
CA GLU A 22 -25.90 -2.37 -20.13
C GLU A 22 -27.17 -3.01 -19.54
N ASP A 23 -28.12 -2.18 -19.10
CA ASP A 23 -29.34 -2.62 -18.40
C ASP A 23 -30.23 -3.49 -19.32
N GLY A 24 -29.84 -3.73 -20.58
CA GLY A 24 -30.55 -4.54 -21.57
C GLY A 24 -32.00 -4.10 -21.81
N LYS A 25 -32.42 -2.99 -21.21
CA LYS A 25 -33.82 -2.54 -21.17
C LYS A 25 -34.37 -2.32 -22.55
N ASP A 26 -33.51 -1.87 -23.46
CA ASP A 26 -33.88 -1.58 -24.85
C ASP A 26 -33.80 -2.82 -25.75
N GLU A 27 -33.14 -3.91 -25.33
CA GLU A 27 -32.92 -5.10 -26.19
C GLU A 27 -34.17 -5.97 -26.39
N PHE A 28 -35.24 -5.77 -25.60
CA PHE A 28 -36.42 -6.64 -25.63
C PHE A 28 -37.73 -5.89 -25.90
N LEU A 29 -37.66 -4.60 -26.27
CA LEU A 29 -38.84 -3.75 -26.42
C LEU A 29 -39.73 -4.16 -27.61
N ASP A 30 -39.17 -4.78 -28.65
CA ASP A 30 -39.91 -5.10 -29.89
C ASP A 30 -40.30 -6.59 -30.05
N ASP A 31 -39.65 -7.50 -29.32
CA ASP A 31 -39.81 -8.96 -29.50
C ASP A 31 -40.82 -9.59 -28.52
N PHE A 32 -41.17 -8.93 -27.42
CA PHE A 32 -42.05 -9.45 -26.37
C PHE A 32 -43.02 -8.39 -25.84
N SER A 33 -44.28 -8.77 -25.59
CA SER A 33 -45.25 -7.89 -24.91
C SER A 33 -44.84 -7.60 -23.47
N THR A 34 -44.54 -8.66 -22.71
CA THR A 34 -43.99 -8.61 -21.35
C THR A 34 -42.91 -9.68 -21.21
N ILE A 35 -41.74 -9.29 -20.67
CA ILE A 35 -40.64 -10.22 -20.39
C ILE A 35 -40.00 -9.93 -19.03
N LEU A 36 -39.62 -10.99 -18.32
CA LEU A 36 -39.04 -10.93 -16.98
C LEU A 36 -37.62 -11.52 -16.97
N TYR A 37 -36.72 -10.88 -16.24
CA TYR A 37 -35.31 -11.28 -16.16
C TYR A 37 -34.64 -10.76 -14.88
N PHE A 38 -33.54 -11.39 -14.47
CA PHE A 38 -32.67 -10.80 -13.44
C PHE A 38 -31.86 -9.66 -14.07
N ARG A 39 -31.79 -8.50 -13.40
CA ARG A 39 -30.95 -7.37 -13.84
C ARG A 39 -29.49 -7.77 -13.97
N ASN A 40 -28.99 -8.53 -12.99
CA ASN A 40 -27.69 -9.16 -13.03
C ASN A 40 -27.92 -10.68 -13.07
N SER A 41 -27.54 -11.31 -14.18
CA SER A 41 -27.75 -12.74 -14.45
C SER A 41 -26.43 -13.45 -14.74
N GLY A 42 -26.47 -14.78 -14.84
CA GLY A 42 -25.26 -15.58 -15.06
C GLY A 42 -24.41 -15.67 -13.79
N GLU A 43 -23.10 -15.82 -13.96
CA GLU A 43 -22.17 -15.92 -12.82
C GLU A 43 -21.96 -14.58 -12.13
N ILE A 44 -22.17 -14.54 -10.81
CA ILE A 44 -21.91 -13.35 -10.00
C ILE A 44 -20.99 -13.71 -8.82
N PRO A 45 -19.71 -13.31 -8.84
CA PRO A 45 -18.85 -13.41 -7.68
C PRO A 45 -19.32 -12.43 -6.58
N VAL A 46 -19.47 -12.93 -5.36
CA VAL A 46 -19.87 -12.13 -4.19
C VAL A 46 -18.84 -12.34 -3.09
N SER A 47 -17.96 -11.34 -2.90
CA SER A 47 -16.99 -11.33 -1.81
C SER A 47 -17.68 -10.95 -0.50
N VAL A 48 -17.59 -11.82 0.50
CA VAL A 48 -18.11 -11.60 1.85
C VAL A 48 -17.03 -11.92 2.87
N TYR A 49 -17.12 -11.35 4.06
CA TYR A 49 -16.16 -11.62 5.14
C TYR A 49 -16.80 -12.48 6.22
N ASN A 50 -16.07 -13.48 6.71
CA ASN A 50 -16.47 -14.22 7.90
C ASN A 50 -16.14 -13.37 9.15
N THR A 51 -17.07 -12.50 9.53
CA THR A 51 -16.94 -11.63 10.72
C THR A 51 -17.67 -12.19 11.95
N GLY A 52 -18.27 -13.38 11.82
CA GLY A 52 -19.20 -13.97 12.79
C GLY A 52 -20.64 -13.46 12.63
N GLU A 53 -20.94 -12.77 11.54
CA GLU A 53 -22.27 -12.29 11.18
C GLU A 53 -22.61 -12.69 9.74
N ASP A 54 -23.90 -12.88 9.48
CA ASP A 54 -24.39 -13.17 8.14
C ASP A 54 -24.20 -11.97 7.19
N ALA A 55 -23.97 -12.26 5.91
CA ALA A 55 -23.88 -11.25 4.86
C ALA A 55 -25.22 -11.11 4.13
N ASN A 56 -25.58 -9.90 3.71
CA ASN A 56 -26.77 -9.65 2.91
C ASN A 56 -26.38 -9.36 1.45
N TYR A 57 -27.08 -9.97 0.52
CA TYR A 57 -26.98 -9.72 -0.92
C TYR A 57 -28.39 -9.52 -1.49
N GLN A 58 -28.55 -8.70 -2.52
CA GLN A 58 -29.85 -8.43 -3.12
C GLN A 58 -29.83 -8.78 -4.61
N VAL A 59 -30.84 -9.53 -5.06
CA VAL A 59 -31.11 -9.74 -6.49
C VAL A 59 -32.26 -8.84 -6.93
N VAL A 60 -32.19 -8.37 -8.18
CA VAL A 60 -33.19 -7.50 -8.78
C VAL A 60 -33.83 -8.20 -9.98
N ILE A 61 -35.15 -8.23 -10.01
CA ILE A 61 -35.96 -8.77 -11.10
C ILE A 61 -36.51 -7.56 -11.86
N ASN A 62 -36.24 -7.46 -13.15
CA ASN A 62 -36.78 -6.42 -14.03
C ASN A 62 -37.98 -6.97 -14.83
N LYS A 63 -38.93 -6.07 -15.11
CA LYS A 63 -40.01 -6.22 -16.09
C LYS A 63 -39.68 -5.34 -17.30
N GLY A 64 -39.72 -5.92 -18.51
CA GLY A 64 -39.51 -5.24 -19.79
C GLY A 64 -40.52 -5.68 -20.85
N GLY A 65 -40.28 -5.30 -22.11
CA GLY A 65 -41.18 -5.55 -23.25
C GLY A 65 -41.93 -4.28 -23.70
N SER A 66 -42.78 -4.42 -24.71
CA SER A 66 -43.54 -3.30 -25.29
C SER A 66 -44.65 -2.79 -24.37
N GLU A 67 -45.23 -3.64 -23.52
CA GLU A 67 -46.36 -3.33 -22.63
C GLU A 67 -45.91 -3.09 -21.17
N LEU A 68 -45.17 -2.00 -20.95
CA LEU A 68 -44.61 -1.69 -19.62
C LEU A 68 -45.65 -1.52 -18.50
N ASN A 69 -46.91 -1.25 -18.85
CA ASN A 69 -48.01 -1.11 -17.90
C ASN A 69 -48.74 -2.43 -17.58
N ALA A 70 -48.30 -3.57 -18.14
CA ALA A 70 -48.88 -4.87 -17.84
C ALA A 70 -48.67 -5.24 -16.36
N VAL A 71 -49.70 -5.83 -15.75
CA VAL A 71 -49.62 -6.48 -14.45
C VAL A 71 -49.20 -7.92 -14.68
N THR A 72 -48.13 -8.35 -14.03
CA THR A 72 -47.56 -9.69 -14.20
C THR A 72 -47.08 -10.27 -12.89
N GLU A 73 -46.83 -11.58 -12.88
CA GLU A 73 -46.27 -12.30 -11.75
C GLU A 73 -45.13 -13.23 -12.17
N VAL A 74 -44.19 -13.43 -11.24
CA VAL A 74 -43.07 -14.36 -11.39
C VAL A 74 -42.62 -14.83 -10.01
N SER A 75 -42.05 -16.03 -9.94
CA SER A 75 -41.44 -16.54 -8.73
C SER A 75 -39.94 -16.75 -8.88
N ILE A 76 -39.20 -16.67 -7.77
CA ILE A 76 -37.80 -17.10 -7.69
C ILE A 76 -37.71 -18.53 -7.16
N GLY A 77 -37.16 -19.40 -7.99
CA GLY A 77 -36.76 -20.80 -7.78
C GLY A 77 -35.29 -20.95 -7.39
N THR A 78 -34.93 -22.10 -6.84
CA THR A 78 -33.54 -22.61 -6.85
C THR A 78 -33.49 -23.78 -7.83
N LEU A 79 -32.42 -23.90 -8.61
CA LEU A 79 -32.23 -25.12 -9.42
C LEU A 79 -32.03 -26.31 -8.49
N ASP A 80 -32.79 -27.38 -8.70
CA ASP A 80 -32.51 -28.66 -8.06
C ASP A 80 -31.25 -29.31 -8.66
N ASP A 81 -30.77 -30.38 -8.01
CA ASP A 81 -29.53 -31.06 -8.40
C ASP A 81 -29.57 -31.58 -9.85
N ALA A 82 -30.75 -32.00 -10.33
CA ALA A 82 -30.91 -32.53 -11.69
C ALA A 82 -30.84 -31.41 -12.73
N ALA A 83 -31.54 -30.30 -12.50
CA ALA A 83 -31.49 -29.12 -13.36
C ALA A 83 -30.10 -28.48 -13.39
N LEU A 84 -29.41 -28.43 -12.24
CA LEU A 84 -28.04 -27.93 -12.16
C LEU A 84 -27.06 -28.84 -12.92
N ALA A 85 -27.22 -30.16 -12.83
CA ALA A 85 -26.40 -31.11 -13.59
C ALA A 85 -26.56 -30.96 -15.10
N ILE A 86 -27.79 -30.71 -15.58
CA ILE A 86 -28.06 -30.41 -17.00
C ILE A 86 -27.35 -29.12 -17.39
N TYR A 87 -27.51 -28.05 -16.61
CA TYR A 87 -26.85 -26.77 -16.89
C TYR A 87 -25.32 -26.90 -16.96
N ASN A 88 -24.72 -27.61 -16.00
CA ASN A 88 -23.29 -27.90 -15.97
C ASN A 88 -22.82 -28.59 -17.27
N ALA A 89 -23.56 -29.59 -17.74
CA ALA A 89 -23.23 -30.32 -18.96
C ALA A 89 -23.37 -29.46 -20.23
N GLU A 90 -24.39 -28.60 -20.30
CA GLU A 90 -24.64 -27.72 -21.45
C GLU A 90 -23.63 -26.58 -21.54
N GLN A 91 -23.26 -25.98 -20.41
CA GLN A 91 -22.38 -24.80 -20.38
C GLN A 91 -20.89 -25.15 -20.17
N GLY A 92 -20.57 -26.42 -19.91
CA GLY A 92 -19.19 -26.85 -19.65
C GLY A 92 -18.63 -26.34 -18.30
N VAL A 93 -19.50 -26.08 -17.33
CA VAL A 93 -19.16 -25.62 -15.97
C VAL A 93 -19.37 -26.76 -14.96
N LYS A 94 -18.86 -26.59 -13.73
CA LYS A 94 -18.92 -27.62 -12.68
C LYS A 94 -19.42 -27.05 -11.35
N TYR A 95 -20.61 -26.47 -11.38
CA TYR A 95 -21.18 -25.91 -10.18
C TYR A 95 -21.71 -26.97 -9.22
N LYS A 96 -21.59 -26.67 -7.94
CA LYS A 96 -22.22 -27.40 -6.84
C LYS A 96 -23.09 -26.43 -6.04
N ALA A 97 -24.36 -26.75 -5.85
CA ALA A 97 -25.23 -25.91 -5.05
C ALA A 97 -24.72 -25.83 -3.60
N ILE A 98 -24.71 -24.63 -3.02
CA ILE A 98 -24.53 -24.48 -1.58
C ILE A 98 -25.75 -25.08 -0.85
N PRO A 99 -25.56 -25.74 0.29
CA PRO A 99 -26.67 -26.28 1.08
C PRO A 99 -27.70 -25.21 1.44
N THR A 100 -28.97 -25.60 1.58
CA THR A 100 -30.06 -24.70 1.99
C THR A 100 -29.86 -24.11 3.40
N THR A 101 -29.00 -24.71 4.22
CA THR A 101 -28.59 -24.14 5.52
C THR A 101 -27.64 -22.95 5.38
N CYS A 102 -27.00 -22.78 4.22
CA CYS A 102 -26.00 -21.73 3.98
C CYS A 102 -26.60 -20.40 3.53
N TYR A 103 -27.91 -20.33 3.27
CA TYR A 103 -28.56 -19.11 2.84
C TYR A 103 -30.04 -19.07 3.26
N GLU A 104 -30.62 -17.88 3.20
CA GLU A 104 -32.03 -17.63 3.36
C GLU A 104 -32.50 -16.72 2.23
N LEU A 105 -33.56 -17.13 1.52
CA LEU A 105 -34.25 -16.26 0.58
C LEU A 105 -35.31 -15.50 1.36
N ASN A 106 -35.08 -14.21 1.62
CA ASN A 106 -35.90 -13.46 2.55
C ASN A 106 -37.24 -13.04 1.91
N GLY A 107 -38.33 -13.23 2.64
CA GLY A 107 -39.67 -12.81 2.23
C GLY A 107 -40.39 -13.79 1.30
N ASP A 108 -41.40 -13.29 0.60
CA ASP A 108 -42.14 -14.09 -0.39
C ASP A 108 -41.26 -14.33 -1.63
N ARG A 109 -41.42 -15.52 -2.22
CA ARG A 109 -40.73 -15.91 -3.45
C ARG A 109 -41.56 -15.57 -4.68
N LYS A 110 -42.83 -15.21 -4.52
CA LYS A 110 -43.72 -14.75 -5.59
C LYS A 110 -43.76 -13.22 -5.62
N PHE A 111 -43.59 -12.66 -6.81
CA PHE A 111 -43.56 -11.23 -7.06
C PHE A 111 -44.68 -10.84 -8.01
N THR A 112 -45.54 -9.94 -7.57
CA THR A 112 -46.56 -9.31 -8.42
C THR A 112 -46.11 -7.89 -8.77
N PHE A 113 -46.03 -7.60 -10.07
CA PHE A 113 -45.71 -6.28 -10.60
C PHE A 113 -46.99 -5.52 -10.90
N ALA A 114 -47.19 -4.38 -10.25
CA ALA A 114 -48.21 -3.43 -10.66
C ALA A 114 -47.85 -2.74 -11.99
N ALA A 115 -48.80 -1.98 -12.55
CA ALA A 115 -48.64 -1.32 -13.84
C ALA A 115 -47.44 -0.34 -13.88
N ASP A 116 -47.15 0.33 -12.77
CA ASP A 116 -46.07 1.30 -12.63
C ASP A 116 -44.76 0.72 -12.04
N GLU A 117 -44.76 -0.57 -11.70
CA GLU A 117 -43.58 -1.25 -11.17
C GLU A 117 -42.80 -1.95 -12.28
N LEU A 118 -41.54 -1.53 -12.47
CA LEU A 118 -40.63 -2.12 -13.47
C LEU A 118 -39.57 -3.02 -12.87
N TYR A 119 -39.45 -3.05 -11.54
CA TYR A 119 -38.51 -3.93 -10.86
C TYR A 119 -39.03 -4.36 -9.48
N LYS A 120 -38.56 -5.52 -9.03
CA LYS A 120 -38.71 -6.04 -7.67
C LYS A 120 -37.36 -6.51 -7.16
N THR A 121 -37.22 -6.63 -5.85
CA THR A 121 -35.98 -7.06 -5.21
C THR A 121 -36.24 -8.21 -4.26
N MET A 122 -35.25 -9.09 -4.11
CA MET A 122 -35.22 -10.11 -3.07
C MET A 122 -33.89 -10.00 -2.33
N ASP A 123 -33.97 -9.85 -1.02
CA ASP A 123 -32.82 -9.93 -0.15
C ASP A 123 -32.48 -11.39 0.13
N ILE A 124 -31.20 -11.69 0.18
CA ILE A 124 -30.64 -13.01 0.41
C ILE A 124 -29.66 -12.88 1.57
N THR A 125 -29.91 -13.65 2.62
CA THR A 125 -28.97 -13.77 3.73
C THR A 125 -28.03 -14.92 3.43
N LEU A 126 -26.72 -14.67 3.40
CA LEU A 126 -25.66 -15.67 3.23
C LEU A 126 -25.05 -15.97 4.60
N LYS A 127 -25.10 -17.23 5.03
CA LYS A 127 -24.56 -17.69 6.32
C LYS A 127 -23.05 -17.90 6.19
N THR A 128 -22.26 -16.85 6.40
CA THR A 128 -20.83 -16.83 6.07
C THR A 128 -20.04 -17.94 6.76
N GLU A 129 -20.27 -18.20 8.05
CA GLU A 129 -19.59 -19.28 8.79
C GLU A 129 -19.90 -20.67 8.22
N LEU A 130 -21.15 -20.90 7.80
CA LEU A 130 -21.55 -22.19 7.22
C LEU A 130 -20.99 -22.38 5.81
N ILE A 131 -20.90 -21.30 5.02
CA ILE A 131 -20.28 -21.31 3.69
C ILE A 131 -18.77 -21.53 3.81
N ASP A 132 -18.10 -20.85 4.73
CA ASP A 132 -16.67 -20.98 5.02
C ASP A 132 -16.30 -22.40 5.49
N GLY A 133 -17.21 -23.04 6.23
CA GLY A 133 -17.07 -24.42 6.69
C GLY A 133 -17.39 -25.50 5.65
N LEU A 134 -17.72 -25.14 4.39
CA LEU A 134 -17.99 -26.12 3.35
C LEU A 134 -16.71 -26.90 2.97
N PRO A 135 -16.85 -28.20 2.62
CA PRO A 135 -15.70 -29.01 2.26
C PRO A 135 -15.05 -28.50 0.97
N ALA A 136 -13.72 -28.60 0.90
CA ALA A 136 -12.97 -28.29 -0.30
C ALA A 136 -13.52 -29.08 -1.52
N LEU A 137 -13.66 -28.38 -2.63
CA LEU A 137 -14.14 -28.93 -3.89
C LEU A 137 -13.00 -29.54 -4.72
N ASN A 138 -13.34 -30.36 -5.70
CA ASN A 138 -12.36 -30.85 -6.67
C ASN A 138 -11.89 -29.70 -7.59
N ALA A 139 -10.76 -29.88 -8.25
CA ALA A 139 -10.22 -28.87 -9.17
C ALA A 139 -11.25 -28.48 -10.25
N GLY A 140 -11.57 -27.18 -10.31
CA GLY A 140 -12.50 -26.58 -11.25
C GLY A 140 -13.98 -26.69 -10.87
N GLU A 141 -14.33 -27.31 -9.75
CA GLU A 141 -15.67 -27.24 -9.16
C GLU A 141 -15.83 -25.94 -8.35
N GLU A 142 -17.04 -25.36 -8.37
CA GLU A 142 -17.33 -24.11 -7.66
C GLU A 142 -18.68 -24.15 -6.95
N TYR A 143 -18.73 -23.63 -5.73
CA TYR A 143 -19.97 -23.50 -4.97
C TYR A 143 -20.80 -22.31 -5.50
N VAL A 144 -22.09 -22.55 -5.73
CA VAL A 144 -23.03 -21.51 -6.18
C VAL A 144 -24.35 -21.57 -5.42
N LEU A 145 -25.03 -20.44 -5.29
CA LEU A 145 -26.48 -20.39 -5.08
C LEU A 145 -27.15 -20.21 -6.46
N PRO A 146 -27.75 -21.27 -7.03
CA PRO A 146 -28.31 -21.22 -8.38
C PRO A 146 -29.79 -20.84 -8.31
N LEU A 147 -30.11 -19.60 -8.66
CA LEU A 147 -31.48 -19.09 -8.70
C LEU A 147 -32.02 -19.05 -10.13
N GLN A 148 -33.33 -19.27 -10.28
CA GLN A 148 -34.04 -19.12 -11.54
C GLN A 148 -35.34 -18.36 -11.35
N LEU A 149 -35.78 -17.65 -12.38
CA LEU A 149 -37.16 -17.22 -12.49
C LEU A 149 -38.02 -18.41 -12.95
N GLU A 150 -39.20 -18.54 -12.38
CA GLU A 150 -40.16 -19.61 -12.68
C GLU A 150 -41.60 -19.15 -12.47
N ASN A 151 -42.55 -19.98 -12.89
CA ASN A 151 -44.00 -19.78 -12.64
C ASN A 151 -44.55 -18.43 -13.13
N SER A 152 -44.07 -17.91 -14.27
CA SER A 152 -44.67 -16.75 -14.93
C SER A 152 -45.64 -17.17 -16.03
N GLN A 153 -46.68 -16.36 -16.24
CA GLN A 153 -47.56 -16.47 -17.41
C GLN A 153 -46.96 -15.78 -18.64
N ASP A 154 -46.07 -14.82 -18.42
CA ASP A 154 -45.35 -14.08 -19.45
C ASP A 154 -43.98 -14.73 -19.74
N SER A 155 -43.26 -14.18 -20.72
CA SER A 155 -41.96 -14.73 -21.12
C SER A 155 -40.89 -14.49 -20.05
N ILE A 156 -40.13 -15.53 -19.71
CA ILE A 156 -38.88 -15.40 -18.96
C ILE A 156 -37.73 -15.41 -19.96
N ASN A 157 -36.82 -14.46 -19.83
CA ASN A 157 -35.68 -14.37 -20.72
C ASN A 157 -34.80 -15.63 -20.63
N SER A 158 -34.55 -16.28 -21.77
CA SER A 158 -33.84 -17.56 -21.84
C SER A 158 -32.36 -17.46 -21.44
N LYS A 159 -31.74 -16.27 -21.58
CA LYS A 159 -30.35 -16.01 -21.20
C LYS A 159 -30.23 -15.39 -19.80
N LEU A 160 -31.16 -14.50 -19.45
CA LEU A 160 -31.10 -13.67 -18.25
C LEU A 160 -31.99 -14.17 -17.10
N GLY A 161 -32.70 -15.29 -17.29
CA GLY A 161 -33.63 -15.86 -16.31
C GLY A 161 -32.97 -16.68 -15.20
N LYS A 162 -31.63 -16.84 -15.20
CA LYS A 162 -30.87 -17.58 -14.19
C LYS A 162 -29.72 -16.74 -13.64
N VAL A 163 -29.42 -16.91 -12.36
CA VAL A 163 -28.26 -16.29 -11.70
C VAL A 163 -27.56 -17.32 -10.81
N PHE A 164 -26.23 -17.34 -10.85
CA PHE A 164 -25.37 -18.23 -10.09
C PHE A 164 -24.48 -17.37 -9.20
N ILE A 165 -24.95 -17.15 -7.97
CA ILE A 165 -24.20 -16.36 -6.98
C ILE A 165 -23.07 -17.23 -6.46
N LYS A 166 -21.82 -16.79 -6.63
CA LYS A 166 -20.59 -17.47 -6.23
C LYS A 166 -20.05 -16.80 -4.96
N PRO A 167 -20.45 -17.24 -3.75
CA PRO A 167 -19.93 -16.65 -2.53
C PRO A 167 -18.43 -16.96 -2.38
N ASN A 168 -17.65 -15.91 -2.18
CA ASN A 168 -16.23 -15.98 -1.84
C ASN A 168 -16.06 -15.45 -0.43
N VAL A 169 -16.09 -16.35 0.56
CA VAL A 169 -15.92 -15.99 1.96
C VAL A 169 -14.43 -15.77 2.24
N GLN A 170 -14.11 -14.63 2.83
CA GLN A 170 -12.75 -14.24 3.18
C GLN A 170 -12.64 -14.06 4.69
N THR A 171 -11.51 -14.45 5.27
CA THR A 171 -11.20 -14.10 6.65
C THR A 171 -10.72 -12.64 6.70
N PRO A 172 -11.36 -11.75 7.46
CA PRO A 172 -10.90 -10.38 7.58
C PRO A 172 -9.58 -10.34 8.37
N THR A 173 -8.63 -9.54 7.89
CA THR A 173 -7.32 -9.40 8.51
C THR A 173 -7.11 -8.02 9.12
N VAL A 174 -6.36 -7.93 10.22
CA VAL A 174 -5.85 -6.67 10.79
C VAL A 174 -4.35 -6.57 10.52
N PHE A 175 -3.89 -5.43 10.05
CA PHE A 175 -2.49 -5.20 9.69
C PHE A 175 -2.06 -3.74 9.84
N PHE A 176 -0.76 -3.46 9.84
CA PHE A 176 -0.27 -2.10 9.70
C PHE A 176 -0.26 -1.68 8.22
N SER A 177 -0.89 -0.55 7.89
CA SER A 177 -0.77 0.04 6.53
C SER A 177 0.65 0.54 6.25
N LYS A 178 1.42 0.79 7.32
CA LYS A 178 2.85 1.13 7.31
C LYS A 178 3.66 0.01 7.98
N SER A 179 3.66 -1.18 7.38
CA SER A 179 4.43 -2.32 7.85
C SER A 179 5.91 -2.26 7.41
N GLY A 180 6.77 -3.04 8.07
CA GLY A 180 8.20 -3.02 7.82
C GLY A 180 8.88 -1.74 8.32
N TYR A 181 9.94 -1.28 7.63
CA TYR A 181 10.67 -0.07 8.03
C TYR A 181 9.97 1.20 7.55
N THR A 182 9.61 2.07 8.50
CA THR A 182 9.00 3.38 8.24
C THR A 182 9.86 4.47 8.84
N GLN A 183 10.40 5.36 8.00
CA GLN A 183 11.21 6.48 8.46
C GLN A 183 10.38 7.74 8.70
N ASN A 184 10.55 8.35 9.87
CA ASN A 184 10.01 9.64 10.24
C ASN A 184 11.15 10.58 10.68
N PHE A 185 10.95 11.89 10.49
CA PHE A 185 11.95 12.90 10.85
C PHE A 185 11.45 13.74 12.03
N PHE A 186 12.30 13.91 13.03
CA PHE A 186 12.10 14.85 14.13
C PHE A 186 13.20 15.90 14.03
N SER A 187 12.88 17.10 13.55
CA SER A 187 13.86 18.20 13.54
C SER A 187 13.92 18.90 14.90
N ASP A 188 15.08 19.46 15.23
CA ASP A 188 15.23 20.30 16.40
C ASP A 188 14.55 21.69 16.30
N ASN A 189 14.07 22.03 15.11
CA ASN A 189 13.18 23.16 14.84
C ASN A 189 11.72 22.73 15.01
N GLY A 190 11.16 23.03 16.18
CA GLY A 190 9.81 22.66 16.54
C GLY A 190 9.70 22.28 18.01
N PRO A 191 8.56 21.71 18.43
CA PRO A 191 8.34 21.33 19.82
C PRO A 191 9.35 20.26 20.27
N ILE A 192 9.55 20.17 21.59
CA ILE A 192 10.38 19.13 22.22
C ILE A 192 9.68 17.77 22.14
N LYS A 193 8.35 17.78 22.14
CA LYS A 193 7.49 16.61 21.99
C LYS A 193 6.76 16.65 20.66
N MET A 194 6.65 15.51 19.99
CA MET A 194 5.89 15.38 18.76
C MET A 194 5.08 14.10 18.76
N ASN A 195 3.83 14.20 18.27
CA ASN A 195 2.98 13.04 18.06
C ASN A 195 3.13 12.52 16.64
N PHE A 196 3.33 11.22 16.55
CA PHE A 196 3.33 10.43 15.33
C PHE A 196 2.19 9.42 15.39
N THR A 197 1.76 8.95 14.22
CA THR A 197 0.68 7.97 14.11
C THR A 197 1.13 6.72 13.35
N LEU A 198 0.72 5.56 13.86
CA LEU A 198 0.89 4.26 13.23
C LEU A 198 -0.49 3.72 12.83
N PRO A 199 -0.85 3.71 11.54
CA PRO A 199 -2.14 3.24 11.08
C PRO A 199 -2.24 1.71 11.10
N LEU A 200 -3.28 1.20 11.74
CA LEU A 200 -3.79 -0.16 11.64
C LEU A 200 -5.02 -0.15 10.74
N GLU A 201 -5.15 -1.17 9.91
CA GLU A 201 -6.18 -1.24 8.88
C GLU A 201 -6.83 -2.63 8.84
N ILE A 202 -8.11 -2.62 8.48
CA ILE A 202 -8.92 -3.80 8.15
C ILE A 202 -9.46 -3.64 6.72
N PRO A 203 -9.76 -4.75 6.00
CA PRO A 203 -10.14 -4.68 4.58
C PRO A 203 -11.56 -4.13 4.34
N ILE A 204 -12.31 -3.83 5.40
CA ILE A 204 -13.70 -3.39 5.35
C ILE A 204 -13.97 -2.31 6.39
N PRO A 205 -14.89 -1.37 6.12
CA PRO A 205 -15.44 -0.46 7.12
C PRO A 205 -15.87 -1.21 8.39
N SER A 206 -15.39 -0.77 9.56
CA SER A 206 -15.72 -1.42 10.82
C SER A 206 -17.17 -1.18 11.20
N LYS A 207 -17.90 -2.28 11.46
CA LYS A 207 -19.23 -2.29 12.09
C LYS A 207 -19.20 -2.88 13.51
N TRP A 208 -18.01 -3.20 14.01
CA TRP A 208 -17.80 -3.96 15.24
C TRP A 208 -16.96 -3.16 16.23
N ASP A 209 -17.22 -3.42 17.51
CA ASP A 209 -16.38 -2.94 18.60
C ASP A 209 -15.39 -4.05 18.99
N PHE A 210 -14.11 -3.82 18.72
CA PHE A 210 -13.02 -4.71 19.13
C PHE A 210 -11.71 -3.93 19.27
N SER A 211 -10.73 -4.56 19.90
CA SER A 211 -9.43 -3.95 20.18
C SER A 211 -8.28 -4.83 19.74
N CYS A 212 -7.18 -4.18 19.40
CA CYS A 212 -5.94 -4.78 19.00
C CYS A 212 -4.81 -4.32 19.92
N GLU A 213 -3.96 -5.23 20.36
CA GLU A 213 -2.86 -4.94 21.28
C GLU A 213 -1.51 -4.89 20.56
N LEU A 214 -0.72 -3.88 20.89
CA LEU A 214 0.61 -3.62 20.36
C LEU A 214 1.67 -3.92 21.42
N THR A 215 2.73 -4.60 21.01
CA THR A 215 3.89 -4.89 21.85
C THR A 215 5.17 -4.41 21.19
N ILE A 216 6.24 -4.34 21.97
CA ILE A 216 7.59 -4.06 21.47
C ILE A 216 8.37 -5.36 21.41
N ASP A 217 8.94 -5.66 20.25
CA ASP A 217 9.83 -6.82 20.06
C ASP A 217 11.21 -6.36 19.55
N SER A 218 12.18 -6.31 20.46
CA SER A 218 13.53 -5.84 20.12
C SER A 218 14.24 -6.73 19.10
N LYS A 219 13.86 -8.00 18.96
CA LYS A 219 14.51 -8.93 18.02
C LYS A 219 14.33 -8.50 16.57
N LEU A 220 13.19 -7.86 16.26
CA LEU A 220 12.92 -7.33 14.92
C LEU A 220 13.97 -6.30 14.49
N LEU A 221 14.43 -5.47 15.43
CA LEU A 221 15.48 -4.49 15.16
C LEU A 221 16.83 -5.17 14.95
N ASP A 222 17.18 -6.16 15.78
CA ASP A 222 18.44 -6.90 15.64
C ASP A 222 18.52 -7.62 14.28
N GLU A 223 17.44 -8.30 13.88
CA GLU A 223 17.31 -8.97 12.59
C GLU A 223 17.41 -7.98 11.42
N TYR A 224 16.74 -6.83 11.53
CA TYR A 224 16.78 -5.80 10.50
C TYR A 224 18.17 -5.19 10.36
N ASN A 225 18.83 -4.85 11.47
CA ASN A 225 20.19 -4.31 11.47
C ASN A 225 21.18 -5.29 10.82
N ALA A 226 21.08 -6.58 11.16
CA ALA A 226 21.91 -7.63 10.58
C ALA A 226 21.65 -7.80 9.07
N ALA A 227 20.39 -7.81 8.63
CA ALA A 227 20.01 -8.00 7.23
C ALA A 227 20.36 -6.81 6.33
N ASN A 228 20.40 -5.59 6.87
CA ASN A 228 20.59 -4.36 6.08
C ASN A 228 21.97 -3.71 6.27
N GLU A 229 22.85 -4.34 7.05
CA GLU A 229 24.18 -3.82 7.40
C GLU A 229 24.07 -2.37 7.94
N CYS A 230 23.10 -2.16 8.83
CA CYS A 230 22.91 -0.90 9.54
C CYS A 230 23.05 -1.10 11.05
N ASP A 231 23.13 0.01 11.77
CA ASP A 231 23.31 0.02 13.22
C ASP A 231 22.37 1.05 13.85
N TYR A 232 21.07 0.83 13.64
CA TYR A 232 20.04 1.67 14.23
C TYR A 232 19.89 1.36 15.72
N ALA A 233 19.81 2.41 16.53
CA ALA A 233 19.60 2.28 17.97
C ALA A 233 18.11 2.09 18.29
N MET A 234 17.79 1.37 19.35
CA MET A 234 16.43 1.31 19.85
C MET A 234 16.03 2.68 20.44
N LEU A 235 14.81 3.15 20.18
CA LEU A 235 14.30 4.36 20.82
C LEU A 235 14.16 4.11 22.34
N PRO A 236 14.81 4.91 23.21
CA PRO A 236 14.76 4.69 24.65
C PRO A 236 13.33 4.75 25.19
N SER A 237 12.97 3.86 26.11
CA SER A 237 11.63 3.84 26.74
C SER A 237 11.28 5.11 27.52
N THR A 238 12.28 5.92 27.90
CA THR A 238 12.08 7.24 28.52
C THR A 238 11.76 8.34 27.52
N ALA A 239 11.91 8.07 26.21
CA ALA A 239 11.76 9.06 25.15
C ALA A 239 10.45 8.90 24.37
N TYR A 240 9.58 7.94 24.71
CA TYR A 240 8.28 7.81 24.04
C TYR A 240 7.16 7.34 24.96
N THR A 241 5.93 7.64 24.54
CA THR A 241 4.70 6.98 25.00
C THR A 241 4.01 6.37 23.78
N LEU A 242 3.68 5.08 23.85
CA LEU A 242 2.96 4.36 22.80
C LEU A 242 1.56 4.02 23.30
N GLU A 243 0.55 4.36 22.51
CA GLU A 243 -0.79 3.78 22.64
C GLU A 243 -0.72 2.29 22.29
N THR A 244 -0.77 1.44 23.32
CA THR A 244 -0.63 -0.01 23.15
C THR A 244 -1.92 -0.70 22.73
N THR A 245 -3.06 -0.04 22.86
CA THR A 245 -4.38 -0.62 22.54
C THR A 245 -5.06 0.24 21.51
N VAL A 246 -5.37 -0.33 20.35
CA VAL A 246 -6.06 0.36 19.26
C VAL A 246 -7.48 -0.17 19.17
N ASN A 247 -8.45 0.72 19.23
CA ASN A 247 -9.87 0.35 19.24
C ASN A 247 -10.51 0.59 17.88
N PHE A 248 -11.08 -0.46 17.31
CA PHE A 248 -12.06 -0.37 16.24
C PHE A 248 -13.45 -0.27 16.84
N THR A 249 -14.26 0.62 16.30
CA THR A 249 -15.63 0.86 16.73
C THR A 249 -16.58 0.77 15.54
N ASN A 250 -17.88 0.68 15.79
CA ASN A 250 -18.90 0.78 14.75
C ASN A 250 -19.07 2.22 14.23
N ASP A 251 -18.05 2.71 13.52
CA ASP A 251 -18.03 4.05 12.93
C ASP A 251 -17.78 4.06 11.42
N MET A 252 -17.81 2.89 10.78
CA MET A 252 -17.60 2.72 9.35
C MET A 252 -16.21 3.16 8.85
N GLU A 253 -15.24 3.32 9.75
CA GLU A 253 -13.84 3.51 9.38
C GLU A 253 -13.13 2.17 9.26
N SER A 254 -12.24 2.04 8.28
CA SER A 254 -11.39 0.86 8.09
C SER A 254 -9.97 1.05 8.65
N VAL A 255 -9.61 2.27 9.06
CA VAL A 255 -8.27 2.61 9.57
C VAL A 255 -8.39 3.25 10.95
N LYS A 256 -7.55 2.82 11.88
CA LYS A 256 -7.36 3.40 13.22
C LYS A 256 -5.89 3.67 13.45
N GLU A 257 -5.58 4.75 14.17
CA GLU A 257 -4.20 5.17 14.39
C GLU A 257 -3.81 4.93 15.85
N ALA A 258 -2.68 4.25 16.07
CA ALA A 258 -2.00 4.26 17.36
C ALA A 258 -1.16 5.52 17.48
N ASN A 259 -1.32 6.26 18.57
CA ASN A 259 -0.51 7.45 18.84
C ASN A 259 0.85 7.07 19.44
N ILE A 260 1.90 7.74 18.95
CA ILE A 260 3.27 7.63 19.44
C ILE A 260 3.75 9.05 19.75
N GLU A 261 3.77 9.44 21.03
CA GLU A 261 4.41 10.69 21.45
C GLU A 261 5.90 10.43 21.66
N VAL A 262 6.76 11.21 21.01
CA VAL A 262 8.22 11.15 21.20
C VAL A 262 8.70 12.44 21.87
N ASP A 263 9.48 12.31 22.93
CA ASP A 263 10.14 13.40 23.67
C ASP A 263 11.66 13.36 23.41
N ARG A 264 12.19 14.41 22.79
CA ARG A 264 13.61 14.49 22.42
C ARG A 264 14.53 15.08 23.48
N THR A 265 14.03 15.44 24.67
CA THR A 265 14.82 16.13 25.71
C THR A 265 16.11 15.39 26.07
N GLY A 266 16.07 14.06 26.12
CA GLY A 266 17.22 13.21 26.45
C GLY A 266 17.89 12.53 25.26
N LEU A 267 17.48 12.85 24.02
CA LEU A 267 18.00 12.21 22.82
C LEU A 267 19.20 12.99 22.26
N SER A 268 20.18 12.24 21.76
CA SER A 268 21.22 12.80 20.88
C SER A 268 20.75 12.71 19.43
N TYR A 269 21.35 13.48 18.53
CA TYR A 269 21.05 13.29 17.10
C TYR A 269 21.41 11.88 16.66
N GLY A 270 20.50 11.26 15.91
CA GLY A 270 20.63 9.85 15.56
C GLY A 270 19.37 9.25 14.98
N ASN A 271 19.50 8.01 14.53
CA ASN A 271 18.40 7.22 14.00
C ASN A 271 17.99 6.20 15.06
N TYR A 272 16.77 6.34 15.56
CA TYR A 272 16.19 5.48 16.58
C TYR A 272 15.04 4.67 15.99
N VAL A 273 14.83 3.44 16.44
CA VAL A 273 13.74 2.57 15.97
C VAL A 273 12.91 2.07 17.14
N LEU A 274 11.60 2.15 17.00
CA LEU A 274 10.63 1.50 17.87
C LEU A 274 10.02 0.28 17.12
N PRO A 275 10.43 -0.96 17.44
CA PRO A 275 9.95 -2.15 16.76
C PRO A 275 8.62 -2.62 17.34
N ILE A 276 7.52 -2.29 16.66
CA ILE A 276 6.15 -2.51 17.12
C ILE A 276 5.58 -3.76 16.44
N CYS A 277 4.95 -4.63 17.23
CA CYS A 277 4.27 -5.84 16.77
C CYS A 277 2.80 -5.80 17.16
N LEU A 278 1.92 -6.14 16.21
CA LEU A 278 0.51 -6.41 16.47
C LEU A 278 0.39 -7.82 17.06
N SER A 279 0.03 -7.89 18.35
CA SER A 279 0.17 -9.09 19.18
C SER A 279 -1.12 -9.88 19.37
N SER A 280 -2.27 -9.20 19.42
CA SER A 280 -3.57 -9.85 19.58
C SER A 280 -4.72 -8.97 19.09
N CYS A 281 -5.85 -9.62 18.82
CA CYS A 281 -7.13 -9.00 18.51
C CYS A 281 -8.20 -9.65 19.39
N THR A 282 -9.06 -8.85 20.03
CA THR A 282 -10.10 -9.37 20.94
C THR A 282 -11.25 -10.05 20.21
N LYS A 283 -11.43 -9.80 18.91
CA LYS A 283 -12.42 -10.47 18.06
C LYS A 283 -11.74 -11.57 17.22
N PRO A 284 -11.98 -12.86 17.49
CA PRO A 284 -11.21 -13.96 16.89
C PRO A 284 -11.43 -14.12 15.38
N GLN A 285 -12.53 -13.62 14.83
CA GLN A 285 -12.78 -13.61 13.39
C GLN A 285 -11.85 -12.66 12.62
N PHE A 286 -11.29 -11.65 13.30
CA PHE A 286 -10.31 -10.73 12.72
C PHE A 286 -8.91 -11.23 13.02
N VAL A 287 -8.28 -11.83 12.00
CA VAL A 287 -6.98 -12.49 12.13
C VAL A 287 -5.85 -11.49 11.86
N ILE A 288 -4.73 -11.62 12.57
CA ILE A 288 -3.56 -10.77 12.31
C ILE A 288 -2.87 -11.24 11.02
N ASP A 289 -2.60 -10.30 10.11
CA ASP A 289 -1.83 -10.57 8.88
C ASP A 289 -0.36 -10.83 9.22
N ALA A 290 0.12 -12.05 8.99
CA ALA A 290 1.47 -12.47 9.39
C ALA A 290 2.61 -11.73 8.64
N GLU A 291 2.37 -11.18 7.46
CA GLU A 291 3.38 -10.46 6.69
C GLU A 291 3.42 -8.96 7.02
N ARG A 292 2.32 -8.44 7.58
CA ARG A 292 2.14 -7.00 7.84
C ARG A 292 1.81 -6.68 9.31
N ASN A 293 2.12 -7.60 10.23
CA ASN A 293 1.91 -7.43 11.67
C ASN A 293 3.04 -6.70 12.41
N THR A 294 4.12 -6.32 11.72
CA THR A 294 5.25 -5.62 12.35
C THR A 294 5.56 -4.31 11.65
N SER A 295 6.01 -3.33 12.44
CA SER A 295 6.46 -2.02 12.00
C SER A 295 7.72 -1.62 12.77
N LEU A 296 8.84 -1.49 12.05
CA LEU A 296 10.06 -0.83 12.53
C LEU A 296 9.90 0.67 12.37
N TYR A 297 9.28 1.30 13.37
CA TYR A 297 8.94 2.71 13.34
C TYR A 297 10.16 3.56 13.68
N ALA A 298 10.85 4.07 12.66
CA ALA A 298 12.09 4.81 12.80
C ALA A 298 11.83 6.31 13.00
N ILE A 299 12.56 6.91 13.94
CA ILE A 299 12.63 8.33 14.25
C ILE A 299 14.07 8.80 14.03
N SER A 300 14.29 9.57 12.97
CA SER A 300 15.54 10.30 12.74
C SER A 300 15.47 11.64 13.45
N TYR A 301 16.13 11.77 14.61
CA TYR A 301 16.29 13.05 15.29
C TYR A 301 17.46 13.81 14.68
N VAL A 302 17.18 14.95 14.05
CA VAL A 302 18.15 15.73 13.25
C VAL A 302 18.19 17.19 13.67
N PRO A 303 19.34 17.88 13.55
CA PRO A 303 19.38 19.33 13.71
C PRO A 303 18.61 19.99 12.57
N ASP A 304 18.04 21.16 12.84
CA ASP A 304 17.50 22.02 11.80
C ASP A 304 18.58 22.41 10.78
N ALA A 305 18.21 22.42 9.51
CA ALA A 305 19.13 22.71 8.42
C ALA A 305 19.80 24.09 8.55
N SER A 306 19.13 25.08 9.16
CA SER A 306 19.70 26.41 9.40
C SER A 306 20.82 26.43 10.43
N LYS A 307 20.97 25.37 11.24
CA LYS A 307 22.05 25.21 12.22
C LYS A 307 23.29 24.54 11.62
N LEU A 308 23.17 23.97 10.42
CA LEU A 308 24.33 23.42 9.72
C LEU A 308 25.17 24.56 9.15
N THR A 309 26.48 24.40 9.26
CA THR A 309 27.47 25.31 8.68
C THR A 309 27.96 24.76 7.35
N LYS A 310 27.94 25.60 6.30
CA LYS A 310 28.51 25.24 5.00
C LYS A 310 30.01 24.95 5.15
N VAL A 311 30.46 23.83 4.60
CA VAL A 311 31.88 23.47 4.57
C VAL A 311 32.56 24.21 3.41
N ASP A 312 33.65 24.92 3.69
CA ASP A 312 34.55 25.49 2.68
C ASP A 312 35.40 24.39 2.05
N LEU A 313 34.83 23.69 1.06
CA LEU A 313 35.46 22.56 0.39
C LEU A 313 36.66 23.02 -0.45
N LYS A 314 37.75 22.27 -0.35
CA LYS A 314 38.98 22.47 -1.11
C LYS A 314 39.38 21.18 -1.79
N GLU A 315 40.05 21.30 -2.93
CA GLU A 315 40.49 20.13 -3.71
C GLU A 315 41.32 19.14 -2.88
N ASN A 316 42.21 19.63 -2.02
CA ASN A 316 43.04 18.79 -1.15
C ASN A 316 42.26 18.07 -0.01
N MET A 317 40.97 18.36 0.17
CA MET A 317 40.09 17.65 1.10
C MET A 317 39.41 16.45 0.44
N ILE A 318 39.43 16.36 -0.89
CA ILE A 318 38.64 15.41 -1.66
C ILE A 318 39.56 14.35 -2.28
N SER A 319 39.31 13.09 -1.97
CA SER A 319 39.80 11.95 -2.74
C SER A 319 38.69 11.32 -3.55
N ILE A 320 39.04 10.60 -4.62
CA ILE A 320 38.10 10.06 -5.59
C ILE A 320 38.37 8.59 -5.85
N PHE A 321 37.34 7.89 -6.32
CA PHE A 321 37.47 6.57 -6.91
C PHE A 321 36.48 6.41 -8.06
N PRO A 322 36.92 5.84 -9.19
CA PRO A 322 38.31 5.51 -9.54
C PRO A 322 39.19 6.77 -9.74
N ASP A 323 40.49 6.61 -9.46
CA ASP A 323 41.56 7.59 -9.69
C ASP A 323 42.48 7.08 -10.84
N PRO A 324 42.85 7.89 -11.85
CA PRO A 324 42.56 9.32 -12.06
C PRO A 324 41.24 9.60 -12.76
N THR A 325 40.82 10.88 -12.75
CA THR A 325 39.76 11.39 -13.62
C THR A 325 40.16 11.25 -15.09
N ASN A 326 39.16 11.09 -15.97
CA ASN A 326 39.39 11.08 -17.42
C ASN A 326 38.94 12.38 -18.09
N GLU A 327 38.01 13.11 -17.47
CA GLU A 327 37.41 14.33 -18.01
C GLU A 327 37.04 15.24 -16.83
N GLY A 328 37.34 16.52 -16.94
CA GLY A 328 37.12 17.46 -15.85
C GLY A 328 38.02 17.23 -14.64
N SER A 329 37.78 18.00 -13.57
CA SER A 329 38.63 18.04 -12.37
C SER A 329 37.82 18.28 -11.10
N ILE A 330 38.41 17.96 -9.95
CA ILE A 330 37.82 18.27 -8.63
C ILE A 330 37.64 19.79 -8.47
N ALA A 331 38.61 20.58 -8.95
CA ALA A 331 38.53 22.04 -8.92
C ALA A 331 37.30 22.58 -9.66
N GLU A 332 36.96 22.01 -10.83
CA GLU A 332 35.78 22.39 -11.63
C GLU A 332 34.44 22.01 -11.01
N MET A 333 34.41 21.09 -10.04
CA MET A 333 33.22 20.77 -9.25
C MET A 333 32.99 21.77 -8.10
N LEU A 334 33.97 22.63 -7.83
CA LEU A 334 33.98 23.57 -6.69
C LEU A 334 34.09 25.04 -7.12
N ASP A 335 34.14 25.34 -8.43
CA ASP A 335 34.48 26.67 -8.93
C ASP A 335 33.28 27.60 -9.13
N GLY A 336 32.06 27.13 -8.89
CA GLY A 336 30.83 27.90 -8.97
C GLY A 336 30.36 28.17 -10.40
N LYS A 337 30.92 27.51 -11.42
CA LYS A 337 30.52 27.63 -12.82
C LYS A 337 29.71 26.41 -13.25
N GLU A 338 28.45 26.69 -13.57
CA GLU A 338 27.47 25.65 -13.95
C GLU A 338 27.82 24.84 -15.21
N ASP A 339 28.78 25.30 -16.01
CA ASP A 339 29.18 24.69 -17.29
C ASP A 339 30.55 23.97 -17.24
N THR A 340 31.25 23.98 -16.11
CA THR A 340 32.40 23.09 -15.83
C THR A 340 31.96 21.92 -14.95
N TYR A 341 32.77 20.86 -14.82
CA TYR A 341 32.39 19.68 -14.04
C TYR A 341 33.58 18.78 -13.68
N TYR A 342 33.40 18.00 -12.62
CA TYR A 342 34.12 16.76 -12.38
C TYR A 342 33.42 15.59 -13.09
N HIS A 343 34.19 14.71 -13.73
CA HIS A 343 33.71 13.43 -14.22
C HIS A 343 34.56 12.29 -13.63
N SER A 344 33.91 11.37 -12.91
CA SER A 344 34.58 10.12 -12.52
C SER A 344 35.01 9.36 -13.77
N ASN A 345 36.12 8.64 -13.71
CA ASN A 345 36.64 7.93 -14.87
C ASN A 345 35.56 7.00 -15.44
N TRP A 346 35.34 7.05 -16.75
CA TRP A 346 34.33 6.26 -17.46
C TRP A 346 34.96 5.28 -18.48
N SER A 347 36.26 5.41 -18.75
CA SER A 347 36.95 4.69 -19.83
C SER A 347 37.91 3.65 -19.26
N GLY A 348 37.63 2.37 -19.52
CA GLY A 348 38.50 1.25 -19.15
C GLY A 348 38.63 0.98 -17.64
N VAL A 349 37.65 1.41 -16.83
CA VAL A 349 37.69 1.32 -15.35
C VAL A 349 36.56 0.47 -14.74
N ALA A 350 36.60 0.35 -13.41
CA ALA A 350 35.72 -0.43 -12.56
C ALA A 350 34.22 -0.14 -12.80
N PRO A 351 33.33 -1.13 -12.62
CA PRO A 351 31.90 -0.87 -12.53
C PRO A 351 31.60 0.01 -11.30
N MET A 352 30.43 0.64 -11.31
CA MET A 352 29.86 1.26 -10.12
C MET A 352 29.94 0.31 -8.91
N PRO A 353 30.14 0.81 -7.67
CA PRO A 353 30.02 2.22 -7.28
C PRO A 353 31.31 3.04 -7.44
N HIS A 354 31.14 4.32 -7.77
CA HIS A 354 32.20 5.33 -7.74
C HIS A 354 31.96 6.29 -6.58
N TRP A 355 32.98 6.98 -6.08
CA TRP A 355 32.81 7.87 -4.94
C TRP A 355 33.73 9.08 -4.94
N ILE A 356 33.28 10.12 -4.23
CA ILE A 356 34.15 11.14 -3.66
C ILE A 356 34.19 10.95 -2.14
N GLN A 357 35.34 11.22 -1.53
CA GLN A 357 35.54 11.15 -0.09
C GLN A 357 36.12 12.47 0.40
N ILE A 358 35.45 13.07 1.37
CA ILE A 358 35.76 14.38 1.92
C ILE A 358 36.36 14.19 3.32
N ALA A 359 37.59 14.67 3.52
CA ALA A 359 38.22 14.79 4.82
C ALA A 359 37.81 16.12 5.49
N LEU A 360 37.01 16.04 6.55
CA LEU A 360 36.46 17.20 7.26
C LEU A 360 37.48 17.77 8.26
N PRO A 361 37.45 19.10 8.47
CA PRO A 361 38.33 19.76 9.42
C PRO A 361 37.99 19.42 10.88
N LYS A 362 36.72 19.11 11.15
CA LYS A 362 36.20 18.69 12.45
C LYS A 362 35.34 17.44 12.30
N GLU A 363 35.19 16.72 13.40
CA GLU A 363 34.20 15.65 13.50
C GLU A 363 32.78 16.23 13.46
N SER A 364 31.87 15.51 12.81
CA SER A 364 30.46 15.88 12.65
C SER A 364 29.57 14.66 12.83
N THR A 365 28.29 14.89 13.13
CA THR A 365 27.27 13.84 13.27
C THR A 365 26.10 14.03 12.30
N ALA A 366 25.97 15.23 11.73
CA ALA A 366 24.93 15.59 10.78
C ALA A 366 25.53 16.11 9.46
N VAL A 367 24.85 15.84 8.35
CA VAL A 367 25.25 16.29 7.02
C VAL A 367 24.06 16.56 6.11
N SER A 368 24.17 17.61 5.31
CA SER A 368 23.40 17.80 4.07
C SER A 368 24.38 17.99 2.92
N ILE A 369 24.17 17.28 1.81
CA ILE A 369 24.96 17.44 0.59
C ILE A 369 24.10 18.07 -0.50
N GLY A 370 24.74 18.70 -1.47
CA GLY A 370 24.09 19.05 -2.71
C GLY A 370 25.04 19.02 -3.89
N TYR A 371 24.45 18.90 -5.07
CA TYR A 371 25.20 18.82 -6.32
C TYR A 371 24.38 19.37 -7.48
N GLN A 372 25.06 19.68 -8.57
CA GLN A 372 24.45 20.01 -9.86
C GLN A 372 24.81 18.97 -10.92
N ILE A 373 23.82 18.56 -11.72
CA ILE A 373 24.03 17.71 -12.88
C ILE A 373 24.74 18.50 -13.99
N ARG A 374 25.70 17.84 -14.64
CA ARG A 374 26.42 18.34 -15.82
C ARG A 374 25.50 19.00 -16.85
N HIS A 375 25.99 20.08 -17.48
CA HIS A 375 25.19 20.98 -18.32
C HIS A 375 24.79 20.41 -19.68
N ASN A 376 25.64 19.59 -20.30
CA ASN A 376 25.48 19.11 -21.68
C ASN A 376 25.19 17.62 -21.80
N ASN A 377 25.17 16.89 -20.67
CA ASN A 377 24.84 15.46 -20.64
C ASN A 377 24.42 15.06 -19.20
N ASN A 378 23.45 14.16 -19.08
CA ASN A 378 22.93 13.65 -17.81
C ASN A 378 23.18 12.14 -17.58
N ASN A 379 23.95 11.48 -18.43
CA ASN A 379 24.27 10.04 -18.29
C ASN A 379 24.87 9.68 -16.92
N GLY A 380 25.68 10.60 -16.37
CA GLY A 380 26.31 10.48 -15.06
C GLY A 380 25.48 11.05 -13.90
N ALA A 381 24.20 11.37 -14.09
CA ALA A 381 23.32 11.80 -13.01
C ALA A 381 23.09 10.63 -12.03
N PRO A 382 23.24 10.84 -10.71
CA PRO A 382 22.92 9.82 -9.72
C PRO A 382 21.45 9.39 -9.79
N LEU A 383 21.23 8.09 -9.90
CA LEU A 383 19.93 7.43 -9.68
C LEU A 383 19.86 6.77 -8.29
N GLN A 384 21.01 6.60 -7.65
CA GLN A 384 21.16 6.13 -6.29
C GLN A 384 22.51 6.59 -5.73
N TYR A 385 22.52 7.05 -4.47
CA TYR A 385 23.76 7.27 -3.74
C TYR A 385 23.65 6.81 -2.28
N THR A 386 24.78 6.39 -1.71
CA THR A 386 24.94 6.07 -0.30
C THR A 386 25.91 7.06 0.35
N LEU A 387 25.53 7.59 1.51
CA LEU A 387 26.42 8.36 2.38
C LEU A 387 27.04 7.43 3.41
N LEU A 388 28.36 7.45 3.52
CA LEU A 388 29.08 6.70 4.55
C LEU A 388 29.96 7.63 5.37
N GLY A 389 29.93 7.46 6.69
CA GLY A 389 30.77 8.19 7.64
C GLY A 389 31.88 7.32 8.19
N SER A 390 33.06 7.89 8.41
CA SER A 390 34.18 7.22 9.07
C SER A 390 34.93 8.19 9.98
N PRO A 391 35.38 7.77 11.17
CA PRO A 391 36.28 8.57 12.00
C PRO A 391 37.73 8.59 11.48
N ASP A 392 38.16 7.55 10.77
CA ASP A 392 39.56 7.33 10.37
C ASP A 392 39.81 7.32 8.85
N GLY A 393 38.75 7.24 8.04
CA GLY A 393 38.82 7.24 6.58
C GLY A 393 39.03 5.85 5.98
N THR A 394 38.96 4.79 6.79
CA THR A 394 39.16 3.39 6.39
C THR A 394 37.95 2.53 6.72
N ALA A 395 37.43 2.59 7.94
CA ALA A 395 36.25 1.84 8.37
C ALA A 395 35.00 2.73 8.26
N PHE A 396 34.11 2.38 7.32
CA PHE A 396 32.93 3.19 7.01
C PHE A 396 31.66 2.57 7.59
N SER A 397 30.84 3.42 8.21
CA SER A 397 29.46 3.10 8.62
C SER A 397 28.48 3.81 7.69
N LYS A 398 27.44 3.10 7.27
CA LYS A 398 26.36 3.65 6.44
C LYS A 398 25.57 4.69 7.23
N ILE A 399 25.39 5.88 6.65
CA ILE A 399 24.51 6.94 7.19
C ILE A 399 23.11 6.78 6.57
N THR A 400 23.04 6.70 5.25
CA THR A 400 21.78 6.51 4.51
C THR A 400 22.05 6.08 3.06
N THR A 401 21.02 5.53 2.41
CA THR A 401 20.96 5.30 0.97
C THR A 401 19.76 6.06 0.41
N VAL A 402 19.97 6.85 -0.63
CA VAL A 402 18.94 7.69 -1.26
C VAL A 402 18.69 7.21 -2.69
N THR A 403 17.45 6.87 -2.98
CA THR A 403 16.97 6.35 -4.27
C THR A 403 15.85 7.22 -4.88
N GLU A 404 15.33 8.18 -4.13
CA GLU A 404 14.15 8.95 -4.50
C GLU A 404 14.42 10.46 -4.59
N ASN A 405 13.61 11.15 -5.38
CA ASN A 405 13.68 12.61 -5.59
C ASN A 405 15.05 13.11 -6.12
N LEU A 406 15.81 12.24 -6.79
CA LEU A 406 17.05 12.62 -7.45
C LEU A 406 16.75 13.23 -8.82
N PRO A 407 17.32 14.40 -9.16
CA PRO A 407 17.10 14.98 -10.47
C PRO A 407 17.81 14.15 -11.55
N THR A 408 17.30 14.24 -12.78
CA THR A 408 17.93 13.61 -13.96
C THR A 408 18.13 14.60 -15.11
N ALA A 409 17.59 15.81 -15.03
CA ALA A 409 17.75 16.82 -16.07
C ALA A 409 19.13 17.49 -16.00
N THR A 410 19.70 17.86 -17.15
CA THR A 410 20.92 18.67 -17.22
C THR A 410 20.76 19.98 -16.45
N LYS A 411 21.83 20.45 -15.79
CA LYS A 411 21.84 21.65 -14.91
C LYS A 411 20.92 21.59 -13.68
N ALA A 412 20.17 20.52 -13.47
CA ALA A 412 19.33 20.42 -12.29
C ALA A 412 20.19 20.34 -11.01
N LYS A 413 19.74 21.04 -9.97
CA LYS A 413 20.38 21.07 -8.65
C LYS A 413 19.62 20.19 -7.68
N TYR A 414 20.35 19.56 -6.78
CA TYR A 414 19.82 18.78 -5.68
C TYR A 414 20.46 19.23 -4.38
N THR A 415 19.66 19.37 -3.32
CA THR A 415 20.13 19.49 -1.95
C THR A 415 19.38 18.45 -1.13
N SER A 416 20.10 17.63 -0.40
CA SER A 416 19.53 16.58 0.42
C SER A 416 18.87 17.15 1.69
N PRO A 417 17.93 16.41 2.30
CA PRO A 417 17.60 16.58 3.70
C PRO A 417 18.85 16.47 4.60
N VAL A 418 18.68 16.82 5.87
CA VAL A 418 19.71 16.57 6.89
C VAL A 418 19.67 15.09 7.27
N PHE A 419 20.82 14.43 7.18
CA PHE A 419 21.01 13.07 7.64
C PHE A 419 21.93 13.06 8.86
N VAL A 420 21.73 12.08 9.73
CA VAL A 420 22.52 11.87 10.94
C VAL A 420 23.09 10.46 10.97
N GLY A 421 24.27 10.30 11.54
CA GLY A 421 24.93 9.01 11.69
C GLY A 421 25.88 9.01 12.88
N LYS A 422 26.66 7.92 13.02
CA LYS A 422 27.78 7.88 13.96
C LYS A 422 28.76 9.02 13.68
N PRO A 423 29.51 9.53 14.68
CA PRO A 423 30.50 10.57 14.45
C PRO A 423 31.47 10.24 13.31
N PHE A 424 31.69 11.20 12.41
CA PHE A 424 32.55 11.03 11.24
C PHE A 424 33.45 12.25 11.02
N LYS A 425 34.68 11.98 10.60
CA LYS A 425 35.63 12.98 10.07
C LYS A 425 35.85 12.82 8.57
N TYR A 426 35.46 11.67 8.01
CA TYR A 426 35.48 11.40 6.60
C TYR A 426 34.08 11.04 6.13
N LEU A 427 33.60 11.76 5.12
CA LEU A 427 32.33 11.46 4.46
C LEU A 427 32.63 10.90 3.07
N ARG A 428 32.09 9.73 2.76
CA ARG A 428 32.07 9.19 1.40
C ARG A 428 30.69 9.38 0.80
N VAL A 429 30.64 10.10 -0.32
CA VAL A 429 29.47 10.17 -1.19
C VAL A 429 29.68 9.13 -2.29
N GLN A 430 29.06 7.98 -2.12
CA GLN A 430 29.14 6.86 -3.04
C GLN A 430 27.96 6.94 -4.01
N VAL A 431 28.23 7.11 -5.30
CA VAL A 431 27.20 7.00 -6.34
C VAL A 431 27.13 5.53 -6.74
N ASP A 432 26.01 4.89 -6.42
CA ASP A 432 25.82 3.44 -6.64
C ASP A 432 25.28 3.13 -8.02
N LYS A 433 24.51 4.07 -8.59
CA LYS A 433 23.83 3.88 -9.87
C LYS A 433 23.69 5.18 -10.63
N THR A 434 23.93 5.11 -11.94
CA THR A 434 23.63 6.15 -12.92
C THR A 434 22.99 5.52 -14.15
N SER A 435 22.51 6.32 -15.10
CA SER A 435 21.89 5.78 -16.33
C SER A 435 22.87 4.97 -17.18
N VAL A 436 24.16 5.34 -17.19
CA VAL A 436 25.21 4.64 -17.95
C VAL A 436 25.85 3.49 -17.15
N GLY A 437 25.74 3.50 -15.82
CA GLY A 437 26.17 2.41 -14.95
C GLY A 437 27.67 2.29 -14.72
N ASN A 438 28.48 3.24 -15.20
CA ASN A 438 29.95 3.17 -15.10
C ASN A 438 30.63 4.51 -14.75
N SER A 439 29.87 5.59 -14.55
CA SER A 439 30.42 6.89 -14.14
C SER A 439 29.33 7.83 -13.62
N PHE A 440 29.74 8.81 -12.82
CA PHE A 440 28.98 10.00 -12.46
C PHE A 440 29.76 11.28 -12.77
N ALA A 441 29.03 12.40 -12.88
CA ALA A 441 29.60 13.71 -13.07
C ALA A 441 28.82 14.77 -12.28
N PHE A 442 29.55 15.68 -11.64
CA PHE A 442 28.99 16.82 -10.91
C PHE A 442 29.55 18.12 -11.48
N ALA A 443 28.65 19.01 -11.92
CA ALA A 443 29.03 20.37 -12.29
C ALA A 443 29.42 21.18 -11.06
N GLU A 444 28.67 21.01 -9.97
CA GLU A 444 28.94 21.64 -8.69
C GLU A 444 28.70 20.64 -7.57
N PHE A 445 29.42 20.75 -6.46
CA PHE A 445 29.17 20.02 -5.23
C PHE A 445 29.33 20.93 -4.01
N TRP A 446 28.42 20.80 -3.04
CA TRP A 446 28.49 21.52 -1.76
C TRP A 446 28.01 20.63 -0.62
N MET A 447 28.39 20.98 0.60
CA MET A 447 27.87 20.31 1.79
C MET A 447 27.84 21.25 3.00
N SER A 448 27.01 20.88 3.97
CA SER A 448 26.94 21.51 5.29
C SER A 448 26.91 20.45 6.37
N THR A 449 27.53 20.73 7.52
CA THR A 449 27.57 19.84 8.69
C THR A 449 27.27 20.61 9.97
N ASP A 450 26.97 19.90 11.06
CA ASP A 450 26.83 20.48 12.41
C ASP A 450 28.17 20.99 12.95
#